data_AF-A0A929H732-F1
#
_entry.id   AF-A0A929H732-F1
#
_cell.length_a   1.000
_cell.length_b   1.000
_cell.length_c   1.000
_cell.angle_alpha   90.00
_cell.angle_beta   90.00
_cell.angle_gamma   90.00
#
_symmetry.space_group_name_H-M   'P 1'
#
loop_
_entity.id
_entity.type
_entity.pdbx_description
1 polymer ?
#
loop_
_entity_poly.entity_id
_entity_poly.type
_entity_poly.pdbx_seq_one_letter_code
_entity_poly.pdbx_strand_id
1 'polypeptide(L)'
;PYVYGTIAGFDGQLMTIFPQDTGLSSIYGSCSAPSEQGIETATGNPAATPAMIAALQVQEIVKIITGIGALTRNQILLVDACRSTVDRIELMK
;
A
#
# COMPACT_ATOMS: atom_id res chain seq x y z
N PRO A 1 10.29 -10.83 2.64
CA PRO A 1 9.59 -9.72 1.97
C PRO A 1 8.17 -9.63 2.54
N TYR A 2 7.60 -8.44 2.63
CA TYR A 2 6.25 -8.20 3.12
C TYR A 2 5.55 -7.19 2.21
N VAL A 3 4.26 -7.40 1.97
CA VAL A 3 3.44 -6.51 1.11
C VAL A 3 2.46 -5.75 2.00
N TYR A 4 2.70 -4.44 2.08
CA TYR A 4 1.91 -3.50 2.84
C TYR A 4 0.69 -3.03 2.04
N GLY A 5 -0.43 -2.81 2.74
CA GLY A 5 -1.64 -2.25 2.17
C GLY A 5 -2.43 -1.46 3.19
N THR A 6 -3.02 -0.34 2.78
CA THR A 6 -3.94 0.47 3.59
C THR A 6 -5.15 0.88 2.79
N ILE A 7 -6.21 1.23 3.51
CA ILE A 7 -7.44 1.78 2.95
C ILE A 7 -7.96 2.92 3.83
N ALA A 8 -8.66 3.85 3.19
CA ALA A 8 -9.57 4.77 3.87
C ALA A 8 -10.61 5.25 2.85
N GLY A 9 -11.88 4.92 3.06
CA GLY A 9 -12.94 5.23 2.10
C GLY A 9 -12.71 4.54 0.75
N PHE A 10 -12.64 5.33 -0.32
CA PHE A 10 -12.37 4.84 -1.68
C PHE A 10 -10.88 4.78 -2.02
N ASP A 11 -10.02 5.22 -1.11
CA ASP A 11 -8.59 5.29 -1.32
C ASP A 11 -7.89 4.06 -0.75
N GLY A 12 -6.83 3.64 -1.41
CA GLY A 12 -5.93 2.64 -0.88
C GLY A 12 -4.49 2.83 -1.33
N GLN A 13 -3.57 2.28 -0.54
CA GLN A 13 -2.14 2.34 -0.81
C GLN A 13 -1.54 0.94 -0.78
N LEU A 14 -0.48 0.71 -1.55
CA LEU A 14 0.23 -0.56 -1.59
C LEU A 14 1.72 -0.37 -1.80
N MET A 15 2.53 -1.18 -1.11
CA MET A 15 3.98 -1.23 -1.27
C MET A 15 4.53 -2.62 -0.97
N THR A 16 5.59 -3.01 -1.69
CA THR A 16 6.36 -4.23 -1.44
C THR A 16 7.68 -3.88 -0.77
N ILE A 17 7.94 -4.47 0.39
CA ILE A 17 9.10 -4.16 1.25
C ILE A 17 9.97 -5.41 1.41
N PHE A 18 11.25 -5.29 1.07
CA PHE A 18 12.26 -6.31 1.35
C PHE A 18 13.02 -5.97 2.64
N PRO A 19 13.64 -6.96 3.31
CA PRO A 19 14.38 -6.73 4.55
C PRO A 19 15.50 -5.67 4.45
N GLN A 20 16.00 -5.40 3.24
CA GLN A 20 17.05 -4.40 2.99
C GLN A 20 16.50 -3.00 2.70
N ASP A 21 15.18 -2.83 2.58
CA ASP A 21 14.56 -1.57 2.24
C ASP A 21 14.25 -0.75 3.50
N THR A 22 14.34 0.57 3.40
CA THR A 22 13.91 1.53 4.45
C THR A 22 12.44 1.32 4.85
N GLY A 23 11.61 0.90 3.89
CA GLY A 23 10.22 0.52 4.11
C GLY A 23 9.36 1.66 4.66
N LEU A 24 8.44 1.34 5.56
CA LEU A 24 7.47 2.28 6.13
C LEU A 24 8.09 3.45 6.91
N SER A 25 9.34 3.32 7.37
CA SER A 25 10.02 4.41 8.08
C SER A 25 10.26 5.65 7.18
N SER A 26 10.30 5.47 5.85
CA SER A 26 10.35 6.58 4.89
C SER A 26 9.05 7.38 4.81
N ILE A 27 7.93 6.80 5.24
CA ILE A 27 6.59 7.39 5.18
C ILE A 27 6.20 7.95 6.55
N TYR A 28 6.42 7.17 7.60
CA TYR A 28 5.93 7.45 8.95
C TYR A 28 7.03 7.97 9.91
N GLY A 29 8.29 8.01 9.48
CA GLY A 29 9.42 8.37 10.33
C GLY A 29 9.74 7.32 11.40
N SER A 30 10.54 7.71 12.39
CA SER A 30 10.94 6.85 13.50
C SER A 30 9.89 6.83 14.62
N CYS A 31 9.14 5.72 14.70
CA CYS A 31 8.40 5.23 15.88
C CYS A 31 7.71 6.30 16.75
N SER A 32 6.60 6.85 16.26
CA SER A 32 5.47 7.10 17.15
C SER A 32 4.49 5.95 16.97
N ALA A 33 3.93 5.42 18.06
CA ALA A 33 2.90 4.39 17.96
C ALA A 33 1.76 4.97 17.11
N PRO A 34 1.47 4.39 15.92
CA PRO A 34 0.37 4.89 15.13
C PRO A 34 -0.91 4.77 15.94
N SER A 35 -1.76 5.78 15.82
CA SER A 35 -3.12 5.75 16.37
C SER A 35 -3.82 4.45 15.94
N GLU A 36 -4.58 3.83 16.84
CA GLU A 36 -5.39 2.65 16.51
C GLU A 36 -6.47 2.94 15.45
N GLN A 37 -6.79 4.23 15.25
CA GLN A 37 -7.78 4.72 14.30
C GLN A 37 -7.21 5.82 13.41
N GLY A 38 -7.51 5.77 12.12
CA GLY A 38 -7.16 6.79 11.15
C GLY A 38 -8.39 7.54 10.62
N ILE A 39 -8.23 8.10 9.42
CA ILE A 39 -9.27 8.88 8.75
C ILE A 39 -10.48 8.01 8.32
N GLU A 40 -10.33 6.68 8.30
CA GLU A 40 -11.42 5.74 8.03
C GLU A 40 -12.57 5.83 9.03
N THR A 41 -12.35 6.41 10.21
CA THR A 41 -13.42 6.76 11.15
C THR A 41 -14.40 7.78 10.59
N ALA A 42 -13.95 8.65 9.67
CA ALA A 42 -14.76 9.64 8.98
C ALA A 42 -15.14 9.20 7.57
N THR A 43 -14.22 8.58 6.83
CA THR A 43 -14.43 8.17 5.42
C THR A 43 -15.10 6.80 5.26
N GLY A 44 -15.15 6.00 6.32
CA GLY A 44 -15.60 4.61 6.28
C GLY A 44 -14.65 3.71 5.49
N ASN A 45 -15.06 2.46 5.24
CA ASN A 45 -14.33 1.50 4.42
C ASN A 45 -15.32 0.65 3.62
N PRO A 46 -15.84 1.13 2.47
CA PRO A 46 -16.70 0.34 1.59
C PRO A 46 -16.02 -0.98 1.24
N ALA A 47 -16.73 -2.11 1.35
CA ALA A 47 -16.15 -3.45 1.22
C ALA A 47 -15.37 -3.71 -0.08
N ALA A 48 -15.67 -2.96 -1.14
CA ALA A 48 -14.96 -3.05 -2.42
C ALA A 48 -13.49 -2.57 -2.32
N THR A 49 -13.20 -1.54 -1.54
CA THR A 49 -11.84 -0.97 -1.40
C THR A 49 -10.85 -1.96 -0.78
N PRO A 50 -11.10 -2.58 0.40
CA PRO A 50 -10.21 -3.61 0.93
C PRO A 50 -10.08 -4.81 0.00
N ALA A 51 -11.17 -5.24 -0.67
CA ALA A 51 -11.11 -6.37 -1.60
C ALA A 51 -10.18 -6.07 -2.79
N MET A 52 -10.26 -4.87 -3.36
CA MET A 52 -9.38 -4.42 -4.44
C MET A 52 -7.92 -4.35 -3.99
N ILE A 53 -7.63 -3.71 -2.85
CA ILE A 53 -6.26 -3.59 -2.35
C ILE A 53 -5.69 -4.97 -1.99
N ALA A 54 -6.47 -5.85 -1.36
CA ALA A 54 -6.05 -7.22 -1.07
C ALA A 54 -5.71 -8.00 -2.36
N ALA A 55 -6.51 -7.84 -3.42
CA ALA A 55 -6.23 -8.47 -4.71
C ALA A 55 -4.89 -7.98 -5.30
N LEU A 56 -4.60 -6.69 -5.22
CA LEU A 56 -3.32 -6.14 -5.66
C LEU A 56 -2.16 -6.62 -4.78
N GLN A 57 -2.35 -6.74 -3.46
CA GLN A 57 -1.33 -7.29 -2.56
C GLN A 57 -1.00 -8.75 -2.92
N VAL A 58 -2.02 -9.57 -3.20
CA VAL A 58 -1.82 -10.95 -3.68
C VAL A 58 -1.03 -10.96 -4.99
N GLN A 59 -1.30 -10.03 -5.91
CA GLN A 59 -0.53 -9.94 -7.15
C GLN A 59 0.94 -9.59 -6.92
N GLU A 60 1.28 -8.74 -5.94
CA GLU A 60 2.69 -8.54 -5.56
C GLU A 60 3.35 -9.83 -5.08
N ILE A 61 2.63 -10.65 -4.29
CA ILE A 61 3.15 -11.94 -3.82
C ILE A 61 3.39 -12.90 -4.99
N VAL A 62 2.46 -12.99 -5.95
CA VAL A 62 2.63 -13.80 -7.16
C VAL A 62 3.88 -13.36 -7.93
N LYS A 63 4.10 -12.05 -8.09
CA LYS A 63 5.29 -11.51 -8.74
C LYS A 63 6.58 -11.84 -7.99
N ILE A 64 6.57 -11.77 -6.65
CA ILE A 64 7.71 -12.17 -5.81
C ILE A 64 8.07 -13.65 -6.03
N ILE A 65 7.07 -14.53 -6.02
CA ILE A 65 7.28 -15.98 -6.14
C ILE A 65 7.74 -16.38 -7.54
N THR A 66 7.11 -15.80 -8.57
CA THR A 66 7.32 -16.20 -9.97
C THR A 66 8.46 -15.44 -10.65
N GLY A 67 8.85 -14.28 -10.13
CA GLY A 67 9.80 -13.37 -10.77
C GLY A 67 9.24 -12.65 -12.01
N ILE A 68 7.93 -12.78 -12.29
CA ILE A 68 7.29 -12.15 -13.45
C ILE A 68 6.90 -10.71 -13.13
N GLY A 69 7.24 -9.77 -14.02
CA GLY A 69 6.85 -8.36 -13.92
C GLY A 69 7.67 -7.54 -12.91
N ALA A 70 7.26 -6.29 -12.72
CA ALA A 70 7.92 -5.36 -11.80
C ALA A 70 7.16 -5.25 -10.48
N LEU A 71 7.91 -5.23 -9.37
CA LEU A 71 7.35 -5.05 -8.03
C LEU A 71 7.08 -3.58 -7.74
N THR A 72 6.10 -3.34 -6.87
CA THR A 72 5.86 -2.03 -6.25
C THR A 72 6.85 -1.81 -5.11
N ARG A 73 8.16 -1.93 -5.38
CA ARG A 73 9.26 -1.79 -4.39
C ARG A 73 9.90 -0.41 -4.49
N ASN A 74 10.22 0.21 -3.34
CA ASN A 74 10.72 1.60 -3.23
C ASN A 74 9.79 2.64 -3.86
N GLN A 75 8.50 2.31 -3.92
CA GLN A 75 7.45 3.18 -4.42
C GLN A 75 6.14 2.84 -3.71
N ILE A 76 5.25 3.81 -3.61
CA ILE A 76 3.87 3.63 -3.16
C ILE A 76 2.97 3.66 -4.39
N LEU A 77 2.11 2.65 -4.51
CA LEU A 77 0.97 2.68 -5.41
C LEU A 77 -0.20 3.34 -4.68
N LEU A 78 -0.74 4.42 -5.20
CA LEU A 78 -1.96 5.06 -4.72
C LEU A 78 -3.12 4.69 -5.66
N VAL A 79 -4.22 4.21 -5.10
CA VAL A 79 -5.42 3.86 -5.85
C VAL A 79 -6.57 4.68 -5.30
N ASP A 80 -7.20 5.49 -6.16
CA ASP A 80 -8.43 6.23 -5.86
C ASP A 80 -9.56 5.58 -6.67
N ALA A 81 -10.40 4.80 -6.00
CA ALA A 81 -11.53 4.12 -6.63
C ALA A 81 -12.70 5.07 -6.95
N CYS A 82 -12.79 6.23 -6.29
CA CYS A 82 -13.82 7.23 -6.55
C CYS A 82 -13.60 7.89 -7.92
N ARG A 83 -12.33 8.21 -8.21
CA ARG A 83 -11.89 8.83 -9.47
C ARG A 83 -11.38 7.84 -10.49
N SER A 84 -11.23 6.57 -10.11
CA SER A 84 -10.67 5.50 -10.93
C SER A 84 -9.24 5.82 -11.43
N THR A 85 -8.41 6.37 -10.55
CA THR A 85 -7.02 6.73 -10.85
C THR A 85 -6.03 5.87 -10.07
N VAL A 86 -4.87 5.64 -10.68
CA VAL A 86 -3.77 4.90 -10.07
C VAL A 86 -2.48 5.66 -10.30
N ASP A 87 -1.86 6.10 -9.21
CA ASP A 87 -0.64 6.89 -9.23
C ASP A 87 0.51 6.15 -8.55
N ARG A 88 1.74 6.49 -8.91
CA ARG A 88 2.96 5.93 -8.30
C ARG A 88 3.83 7.05 -7.77
N ILE A 89 4.24 6.91 -6.52
CA ILE A 89 5.16 7.84 -5.86
C ILE A 89 6.44 7.08 -5.53
N GLU A 90 7.57 7.53 -6.07
CA GLU A 90 8.89 6.99 -5.73
C GLU A 90 9.30 7.46 -4.33
N LEU A 91 9.85 6.54 -3.54
CA LEU A 91 10.41 6.86 -2.24
C LEU A 91 11.89 7.25 -2.40
N MET A 92 12.28 8.33 -1.73
CA MET A 92 13.69 8.73 -1.68
C MET A 92 14.51 7.66 -0.94
N LYS A 93 15.70 7.36 -1.47
CA LYS A 93 16.64 6.39 -0.89
C LYS A 93 17.26 6.90 0.40
#